data_AF-A0A6G9D276-F1
#
_entry.id   AF-A0A6G9D276-F1
#
_cell.length_a   1.000
_cell.length_b   1.000
_cell.length_c   1.000
_cell.angle_alpha   90.00
_cell.angle_beta   90.00
_cell.angle_gamma   90.00
#
_symmetry.space_group_name_H-M   'P 1'
#
loop_
_entity.id
_entity.type
_entity.pdbx_description
1 polymer ?
#
loop_
_entity_poly.entity_id
_entity_poly.type
_entity_poly.pdbx_seq_one_letter_code
_entity_poly.pdbx_strand_id
1 'polypeptide(L)'
;MFWVLAGSGRVRTGSTVYEVPAGELLWIPAGVRYSMETDSDSVAFPILLPPSDGVSAGPVTVTRLRVPPGWEDRLIHEFVHNLGYLRGDAAHPSSLFEMITRADDGATSLPQLPQSREAFEIAHALLRTPGTDDTEAQFAKRAGISIRTLQRYFVEETGLTFTRWRLRARIAASLEYLKQDREIGWIANEVGFETGSGFTRAFRAQMGESPSDYRRRALSGPTDRSVDTDNDQALVRMLAEPRQPGETAPPIPANATWPRVNGAHVAVWVYRGQARVDVADRSWELRTGEAMILPAGVLNTVTVPTGSLLLPLGFRSSNGSTVSADALETVQFSPADELALLHTFVAAYTPLRPRGHDSATAFDIIATGPLAQPVSNTSPADSIATRLAATIAARPADPRTLDEWAQEFGTDAARLRREFRIETGTTYPQWRSLSRMTQARTQLQLGVAPGTVSRNLGYAHLPAFSRAFRTAHGISPQRFQAQSVERALWLRSVPRAAEPSARVLHTH
;
A
#
# COMPACT_ATOMS: atom_id res chain seq x y z
N MET A 1 -1.70 7.26 -2.99
CA MET A 1 -0.29 7.24 -3.43
C MET A 1 -0.03 5.99 -4.27
N PHE A 2 0.98 6.04 -5.13
CA PHE A 2 1.40 4.93 -5.99
C PHE A 2 2.91 4.75 -5.84
N TRP A 3 3.35 3.63 -5.27
CA TRP A 3 4.76 3.35 -5.01
C TRP A 3 5.22 2.17 -5.87
N VAL A 4 6.39 2.31 -6.51
CA VAL A 4 6.99 1.23 -7.30
C VAL A 4 8.14 0.64 -6.48
N LEU A 5 7.98 -0.62 -6.07
CA LEU A 5 9.01 -1.38 -5.36
C LEU A 5 10.09 -1.86 -6.35
N ALA A 6 9.67 -2.45 -7.46
CA ALA A 6 10.54 -2.99 -8.50
C ALA A 6 10.00 -2.69 -9.89
N GLY A 7 10.91 -2.53 -10.86
CA GLY A 7 10.57 -2.19 -12.24
C GLY A 7 10.16 -0.73 -12.42
N SER A 8 9.10 -0.49 -13.20
CA SER A 8 8.61 0.82 -13.56
C SER A 8 7.08 0.90 -13.57
N GLY A 9 6.55 2.08 -13.30
CA GLY A 9 5.12 2.36 -13.37
C GLY A 9 4.86 3.72 -13.98
N ARG A 10 3.74 3.85 -14.69
CA ARG A 10 3.31 5.09 -15.33
C ARG A 10 1.99 5.54 -14.73
N VAL A 11 1.91 6.80 -14.32
CA VAL A 11 0.67 7.42 -13.84
C VAL A 11 0.32 8.61 -14.73
N ARG A 12 -0.90 8.65 -15.25
CA ARG A 12 -1.39 9.79 -16.03
C ARG A 12 -2.42 10.57 -15.24
N THR A 13 -2.24 11.88 -15.10
CA THR A 13 -3.22 12.79 -14.47
C THR A 13 -3.53 13.93 -15.43
N GLY A 14 -4.77 14.01 -15.93
CA GLY A 14 -5.11 14.97 -16.99
C GLY A 14 -4.25 14.75 -18.25
N SER A 15 -3.48 15.77 -18.66
CA SER A 15 -2.54 15.71 -19.79
C SER A 15 -1.12 15.28 -19.39
N THR A 16 -0.80 15.21 -18.10
CA THR A 16 0.56 14.91 -17.62
C THR A 16 0.74 13.42 -17.42
N VAL A 17 1.88 12.90 -17.86
CA VAL A 17 2.31 11.51 -17.64
C VAL A 17 3.53 11.54 -16.73
N TYR A 18 3.47 10.80 -15.64
CA TYR A 18 4.55 10.61 -14.68
C TYR A 18 5.09 9.19 -14.82
N GLU A 19 6.36 9.07 -15.20
CA GLU A 19 7.10 7.82 -15.05
C GLU A 19 7.59 7.72 -13.59
N VAL A 20 7.44 6.54 -13.00
CA VAL A 20 7.77 6.25 -11.59
C VAL A 20 8.65 4.99 -11.57
N PRO A 21 9.98 5.14 -11.39
CA PRO A 21 10.89 4.01 -11.32
C PRO A 21 10.87 3.35 -9.93
N ALA A 22 11.48 2.17 -9.83
CA ALA A 22 11.70 1.46 -8.58
C ALA A 22 12.30 2.36 -7.47
N GLY A 23 11.78 2.19 -6.25
CA GLY A 23 12.15 2.96 -5.07
C GLY A 23 11.46 4.33 -4.95
N GLU A 24 10.58 4.68 -5.90
CA GLU A 24 9.91 5.98 -5.91
C GLU A 24 8.39 5.88 -5.76
N LEU A 25 7.84 6.95 -5.20
CA LEU A 25 6.44 7.09 -4.85
C LEU A 25 5.87 8.35 -5.49
N LEU A 26 4.68 8.22 -6.06
CA LEU A 26 3.87 9.33 -6.53
C LEU A 26 2.70 9.57 -5.56
N TRP A 27 2.73 10.73 -4.90
CA TRP A 27 1.60 11.25 -4.17
C TRP A 27 0.57 11.80 -5.16
N ILE A 28 -0.69 11.40 -4.97
CA ILE A 28 -1.81 11.84 -5.81
C ILE A 28 -2.85 12.41 -4.83
N PRO A 29 -3.10 13.73 -4.85
CA PRO A 29 -4.07 14.37 -3.98
C PRO A 29 -5.49 13.84 -4.22
N ALA A 30 -6.33 13.95 -3.19
CA ALA A 30 -7.75 13.62 -3.30
C ALA A 30 -8.43 14.51 -4.37
N GLY A 31 -9.34 13.93 -5.14
CA GLY A 31 -10.07 14.62 -6.21
C GLY A 31 -9.36 14.67 -7.57
N VAL A 32 -8.06 14.32 -7.64
CA VAL A 32 -7.34 14.22 -8.92
C VAL A 32 -7.77 12.96 -9.66
N ARG A 33 -8.18 13.10 -10.93
CA ARG A 33 -8.40 11.95 -11.83
C ARG A 33 -7.06 11.44 -12.33
N TYR A 34 -6.82 10.14 -12.22
CA TYR A 34 -5.60 9.51 -12.67
C TYR A 34 -5.87 8.16 -13.36
N SER A 35 -4.91 7.68 -14.14
CA SER A 35 -4.78 6.27 -14.53
C SER A 35 -3.38 5.79 -14.19
N MET A 36 -3.21 4.49 -13.95
CA MET A 36 -1.93 3.89 -13.58
C MET A 36 -1.72 2.59 -14.34
N GLU A 37 -0.48 2.37 -14.76
CA GLU A 37 -0.02 1.21 -15.52
C GLU A 37 1.35 0.79 -14.97
N THR A 38 1.66 -0.49 -15.11
CA THR A 38 2.96 -1.07 -14.74
C THR A 38 3.40 -2.01 -15.84
N ASP A 39 4.71 -2.16 -16.03
CA ASP A 39 5.24 -3.21 -16.89
C ASP A 39 5.01 -4.61 -16.26
N SER A 40 5.11 -5.67 -17.04
CA SER A 40 4.78 -7.04 -16.61
C SER A 40 5.71 -7.62 -15.55
N ASP A 41 6.90 -7.06 -15.40
CA ASP A 41 7.94 -7.43 -14.43
C ASP A 41 7.99 -6.48 -13.22
N SER A 42 7.04 -5.55 -13.14
CA SER A 42 7.05 -4.48 -12.15
C SER A 42 6.13 -4.79 -10.96
N VAL A 43 6.57 -4.42 -9.77
CA VAL A 43 5.81 -4.53 -8.53
C VAL A 43 5.52 -3.13 -8.03
N ALA A 44 4.25 -2.71 -8.08
CA ALA A 44 3.82 -1.41 -7.60
C ALA A 44 2.61 -1.53 -6.67
N PHE A 45 2.64 -0.79 -5.57
CA PHE A 45 1.59 -0.75 -4.58
C PHE A 45 0.80 0.55 -4.71
N PRO A 46 -0.46 0.48 -5.13
CA PRO A 46 -1.37 1.59 -4.99
C PRO A 46 -1.81 1.56 -3.52
N ILE A 47 -1.48 2.60 -2.74
CA ILE A 47 -1.84 2.70 -1.32
C ILE A 47 -2.80 3.88 -1.11
N LEU A 48 -3.97 3.60 -0.54
CA LEU A 48 -4.93 4.61 -0.13
C LEU A 48 -4.61 5.09 1.29
N LEU A 49 -4.43 6.40 1.45
CA LEU A 49 -4.39 7.00 2.78
C LEU A 49 -5.75 7.66 3.04
N PRO A 50 -6.57 7.13 3.97
CA PRO A 50 -7.83 7.77 4.32
C PRO A 50 -7.56 9.13 4.97
N PRO A 51 -8.51 10.08 4.89
CA PRO A 51 -8.44 11.32 5.65
C PRO A 51 -8.22 11.00 7.12
N SER A 52 -7.29 11.70 7.77
CA SER A 52 -7.06 11.55 9.21
C SER A 52 -7.38 12.88 9.91
N ASP A 53 -8.17 12.79 10.98
CA ASP A 53 -8.54 13.95 11.79
C ASP A 53 -7.26 14.58 12.36
N GLY A 54 -7.03 15.87 12.05
CA GLY A 54 -5.93 16.65 12.63
C GLY A 54 -4.55 16.53 11.96
N VAL A 55 -4.41 15.77 10.87
CA VAL A 55 -3.16 15.75 10.07
C VAL A 55 -3.32 16.70 8.89
N SER A 56 -2.29 17.51 8.61
CA SER A 56 -2.26 18.35 7.40
C SER A 56 -2.55 17.47 6.20
N ALA A 57 -3.48 17.90 5.34
CA ALA A 57 -3.63 17.30 4.02
C ALA A 57 -2.22 17.26 3.41
N GLY A 58 -1.84 16.11 2.84
CA GLY A 58 -0.58 15.98 2.11
C GLY A 58 -0.49 17.02 0.98
N PRO A 59 0.59 16.99 0.17
CA PRO A 59 0.79 17.97 -0.89
C PRO A 59 -0.49 18.19 -1.72
N VAL A 60 -0.83 19.44 -2.03
CA VAL A 60 -2.04 19.75 -2.82
C VAL A 60 -1.84 19.45 -4.31
N THR A 61 -0.61 19.16 -4.71
CA THR A 61 -0.19 18.80 -6.07
C THR A 61 0.24 17.34 -6.14
N VAL A 62 0.28 16.79 -7.36
CA VAL A 62 0.91 15.49 -7.60
C VAL A 62 2.41 15.63 -7.36
N THR A 63 2.94 14.95 -6.35
CA THR A 63 4.34 15.07 -5.92
C THR A 63 5.03 13.72 -6.08
N ARG A 64 6.19 13.71 -6.72
CA ARG A 64 7.07 12.53 -6.81
C ARG A 64 8.15 12.61 -5.73
N LEU A 65 8.35 11.54 -4.99
CA LEU A 65 9.35 11.45 -3.94
C LEU A 65 10.05 10.09 -3.93
N ARG A 66 11.29 10.08 -3.44
CA ARG A 66 12.02 8.84 -3.17
C ARG A 66 11.61 8.31 -1.80
N VAL A 67 11.31 7.02 -1.73
CA VAL A 67 10.98 6.37 -0.45
C VAL A 67 12.26 6.26 0.38
N PRO A 68 12.28 6.71 1.65
CA PRO A 68 13.46 6.55 2.48
C PRO A 68 13.72 5.07 2.78
N PRO A 69 15.00 4.65 2.91
CA PRO A 69 15.32 3.26 3.23
C PRO A 69 14.62 2.78 4.51
N GLY A 70 14.04 1.58 4.48
CA GLY A 70 13.36 0.96 5.62
C GLY A 70 11.86 1.28 5.73
N TRP A 71 11.29 2.02 4.78
CA TRP A 71 9.84 2.29 4.70
C TRP A 71 9.07 1.26 3.86
N GLU A 72 9.75 0.38 3.14
CA GLU A 72 9.15 -0.59 2.22
C GLU A 72 8.15 -1.49 2.94
N ASP A 73 8.56 -2.13 4.03
CA ASP A 73 7.68 -3.01 4.80
C ASP A 73 6.53 -2.24 5.46
N ARG A 74 6.74 -0.97 5.82
CA ARG A 74 5.69 -0.09 6.33
C ARG A 74 4.66 0.25 5.25
N LEU A 75 5.09 0.50 4.01
CA LEU A 75 4.19 0.73 2.87
C LEU A 75 3.42 -0.54 2.51
N ILE A 76 4.06 -1.71 2.53
CA ILE A 76 3.40 -3.01 2.32
C ILE A 76 2.38 -3.26 3.44
N HIS A 77 2.73 -3.01 4.71
CA HIS A 77 1.79 -3.10 5.83
C HIS A 77 0.52 -2.28 5.57
N GLU A 78 0.68 -1.03 5.15
CA GLU A 78 -0.46 -0.12 4.92
C GLU A 78 -1.33 -0.58 3.76
N PHE A 79 -0.72 -1.12 2.70
CA PHE A 79 -1.45 -1.77 1.62
C PHE A 79 -2.30 -2.95 2.13
N VAL A 80 -1.67 -3.87 2.88
CA VAL A 80 -2.30 -5.08 3.45
C VAL A 80 -3.42 -4.70 4.42
N HIS A 81 -3.20 -3.69 5.27
CA HIS A 81 -4.20 -3.20 6.21
C HIS A 81 -5.43 -2.63 5.47
N ASN A 82 -5.22 -1.97 4.34
CA ASN A 82 -6.28 -1.41 3.51
C ASN A 82 -7.18 -2.47 2.85
N LEU A 83 -6.68 -3.68 2.61
CA LEU A 83 -7.50 -4.80 2.14
C LEU A 83 -8.55 -5.24 3.18
N GLY A 84 -8.36 -4.86 4.45
CA GLY A 84 -9.39 -4.93 5.46
C GLY A 84 -9.75 -6.36 5.87
N TYR A 85 -8.78 -7.26 5.97
CA TYR A 85 -8.95 -8.56 6.64
C TYR A 85 -8.19 -8.65 7.98
N LEU A 86 -7.34 -7.67 8.27
CA LEU A 86 -6.62 -7.57 9.54
C LEU A 86 -7.36 -6.66 10.54
N ARG A 87 -7.15 -6.96 11.82
CA ARG A 87 -7.48 -6.18 13.01
C ARG A 87 -6.21 -5.91 13.77
N GLY A 88 -6.20 -4.84 14.55
CA GLY A 88 -5.03 -4.40 15.31
C GLY A 88 -4.99 -2.88 15.28
N ASP A 89 -4.11 -2.30 16.09
CA ASP A 89 -3.85 -0.87 16.02
C ASP A 89 -3.23 -0.58 14.66
N ALA A 90 -4.00 0.06 13.78
CA ALA A 90 -3.42 0.72 12.63
C ALA A 90 -2.53 1.83 13.21
N ALA A 91 -1.21 1.68 13.08
CA ALA A 91 -0.32 2.80 13.36
C ALA A 91 -0.84 3.99 12.52
N HIS A 92 -1.11 5.11 13.20
CA HIS A 92 -1.84 6.22 12.60
C HIS A 92 -1.18 6.63 11.26
N PRO A 93 -1.99 6.90 10.20
CA PRO A 93 -1.48 7.33 8.89
C PRO A 93 -0.63 8.61 8.96
N SER A 94 -0.66 9.33 10.08
CA SER A 94 0.10 10.57 10.31
C SER A 94 1.57 10.42 9.96
N SER A 95 2.22 9.31 10.33
CA SER A 95 3.63 9.03 10.00
C SER A 95 3.91 9.03 8.49
N LEU A 96 2.97 8.52 7.67
CA LEU A 96 3.11 8.51 6.22
C LEU A 96 2.88 9.89 5.62
N PHE A 97 1.87 10.62 6.13
CA PHE A 97 1.64 12.01 5.73
C PHE A 97 2.87 12.87 6.05
N GLU A 98 3.44 12.72 7.24
CA GLU A 98 4.68 13.37 7.64
C GLU A 98 5.85 13.03 6.72
N MET A 99 6.04 11.75 6.37
CA MET A 99 7.06 11.32 5.40
C MET A 99 6.87 12.03 4.05
N ILE A 100 5.63 12.08 3.55
CA ILE A 100 5.31 12.71 2.26
C ILE A 100 5.55 14.21 2.32
N THR A 101 5.11 14.88 3.39
CA THR A 101 5.28 16.33 3.55
C THR A 101 6.75 16.71 3.70
N ARG A 102 7.56 15.91 4.41
CA ARG A 102 9.01 16.13 4.52
C ARG A 102 9.73 15.84 3.19
N ALA A 103 9.29 14.83 2.43
CA ALA A 103 9.88 14.55 1.13
C ALA A 103 9.47 15.58 0.05
N ASP A 104 8.30 16.22 0.21
CA ASP A 104 7.83 17.36 -0.58
C ASP A 104 8.61 18.66 -0.28
N ASP A 105 9.50 18.67 0.73
CA ASP A 105 10.42 19.79 0.98
C ASP A 105 11.48 19.98 -0.12
N GLY A 106 11.46 19.18 -1.20
CA GLY A 106 11.84 19.65 -2.53
C GLY A 106 13.25 20.25 -2.66
N ALA A 107 14.14 19.92 -1.73
CA ALA A 107 15.32 20.73 -1.46
C ALA A 107 16.31 20.72 -2.62
N THR A 108 16.36 19.58 -3.30
CA THR A 108 17.38 19.28 -4.31
C THR A 108 16.88 19.42 -5.75
N SER A 109 15.58 19.67 -5.97
CA SER A 109 14.99 19.77 -7.31
C SER A 109 14.63 21.21 -7.68
N LEU A 110 14.89 21.56 -8.95
CA LEU A 110 14.45 22.82 -9.53
C LEU A 110 12.95 23.01 -9.27
N PRO A 111 12.52 24.22 -8.87
CA PRO A 111 11.10 24.49 -8.66
C PRO A 111 10.34 24.33 -9.99
N GLN A 112 9.10 23.85 -9.92
CA GLN A 112 8.25 23.66 -11.10
C GLN A 112 8.10 24.99 -11.88
N LEU A 113 8.29 24.96 -13.20
CA LEU A 113 8.08 26.13 -14.04
C LEU A 113 6.59 26.44 -14.15
N PRO A 114 6.18 27.71 -14.00
CA PRO A 114 4.81 28.15 -14.31
C PRO A 114 4.52 27.97 -15.81
N GLN A 115 3.25 27.85 -16.17
CA GLN A 115 2.80 27.59 -17.54
C GLN A 115 2.42 28.86 -18.29
N SER A 116 1.91 29.88 -17.60
CA SER A 116 1.59 31.17 -18.20
C SER A 116 2.84 31.78 -18.81
N ARG A 117 2.74 32.27 -20.05
CA ARG A 117 3.90 32.77 -20.82
C ARG A 117 4.72 33.79 -20.04
N GLU A 118 4.06 34.77 -19.43
CA GLU A 118 4.69 35.86 -18.68
C GLU A 118 5.42 35.34 -17.43
N ALA A 119 4.79 34.43 -16.68
CA ALA A 119 5.38 33.82 -15.49
C ALA A 119 6.53 32.88 -15.85
N PHE A 120 6.40 32.14 -16.97
CA PHE A 120 7.44 31.26 -17.49
C PHE A 120 8.68 32.07 -17.91
N GLU A 121 8.51 33.17 -18.64
CA GLU A 121 9.63 34.04 -19.05
C GLU A 121 10.39 34.59 -17.82
N ILE A 122 9.67 34.98 -16.77
CA ILE A 122 10.26 35.43 -15.49
C ILE A 122 10.99 34.29 -14.78
N ALA A 123 10.34 33.13 -14.63
CA ALA A 123 10.92 31.95 -13.99
C ALA A 123 12.20 31.49 -14.71
N HIS A 124 12.16 31.45 -16.05
CA HIS A 124 13.30 31.09 -16.87
C HIS A 124 14.45 32.11 -16.75
N ALA A 125 14.15 33.41 -16.68
CA ALA A 125 15.15 34.44 -16.42
C ALA A 125 15.81 34.27 -15.04
N LEU A 126 15.03 33.96 -14.00
CA LEU A 126 15.53 33.71 -12.65
C LEU A 126 16.39 32.44 -12.54
N LEU A 127 16.12 31.41 -13.34
CA LEU A 127 16.98 30.23 -13.41
C LEU A 127 18.30 30.50 -14.13
N ARG A 128 18.29 31.35 -15.17
CA ARG A 128 19.50 31.74 -15.90
C ARG A 128 20.38 32.71 -15.12
N THR A 129 19.79 33.57 -14.31
CA THR A 129 20.51 34.58 -13.52
C THR A 129 19.94 34.66 -12.10
N PRO A 130 20.23 33.65 -11.24
CA PRO A 130 19.67 33.57 -9.88
C PRO A 130 20.10 34.74 -8.98
N GLY A 131 21.29 35.30 -9.25
CA GLY A 131 21.89 36.43 -8.55
C GLY A 131 21.31 37.81 -8.90
N THR A 132 20.31 37.90 -9.78
CA THR A 132 19.67 39.19 -10.08
C THR A 132 19.07 39.84 -8.83
N ASP A 133 19.18 41.16 -8.73
CA ASP A 133 18.57 42.00 -7.68
C ASP A 133 17.21 42.60 -8.09
N ASP A 134 16.69 42.22 -9.26
CA ASP A 134 15.38 42.67 -9.72
C ASP A 134 14.29 42.31 -8.68
N THR A 135 13.49 43.29 -8.32
CA THR A 135 12.32 43.15 -7.44
C THR A 135 11.17 42.47 -8.19
N GLU A 136 10.23 41.88 -7.43
CA GLU A 136 8.99 41.31 -7.99
C GLU A 136 8.22 42.33 -8.85
N ALA A 137 8.21 43.61 -8.42
CA ALA A 137 7.59 44.71 -9.16
C ALA A 137 8.26 44.97 -10.52
N GLN A 138 9.59 44.88 -10.58
CA GLN A 138 10.35 45.05 -11.83
C GLN A 138 10.10 43.89 -12.80
N PHE A 139 10.02 42.64 -12.30
CA PHE A 139 9.65 41.49 -13.12
C PHE A 139 8.24 41.60 -13.69
N ALA A 140 7.27 41.93 -12.84
CA ALA A 140 5.87 42.13 -13.27
C ALA A 140 5.78 43.22 -14.35
N LYS A 141 6.46 44.36 -14.15
CA LYS A 141 6.51 45.47 -15.10
C LYS A 141 7.11 45.05 -16.45
N ARG A 142 8.23 44.30 -16.45
CA ARG A 142 8.89 43.82 -17.67
C ARG A 142 8.02 42.85 -18.47
N ALA A 143 7.24 42.02 -17.79
CA ALA A 143 6.33 41.08 -18.40
C ALA A 143 4.95 41.66 -18.75
N GLY A 144 4.72 42.96 -18.49
CA GLY A 144 3.46 43.64 -18.84
C GLY A 144 2.26 43.26 -17.97
N ILE A 145 2.48 42.70 -16.77
CA ILE A 145 1.42 42.26 -15.85
C ILE A 145 1.49 42.96 -14.49
N SER A 146 0.38 42.93 -13.74
CA SER A 146 0.38 43.43 -12.36
C SER A 146 1.05 42.45 -11.40
N ILE A 147 1.63 42.95 -10.30
CA ILE A 147 2.25 42.12 -9.24
C ILE A 147 1.26 41.08 -8.72
N ARG A 148 -0.01 41.47 -8.50
CA ARG A 148 -1.07 40.56 -8.05
C ARG A 148 -1.30 39.40 -9.04
N THR A 149 -1.21 39.67 -10.33
CA THR A 149 -1.36 38.65 -11.38
C THR A 149 -0.17 37.70 -11.37
N LEU A 150 1.05 38.23 -11.25
CA LEU A 150 2.27 37.44 -11.13
C LEU A 150 2.23 36.52 -9.90
N GLN A 151 1.88 37.04 -8.73
CA GLN A 151 1.74 36.28 -7.49
C GLN A 151 0.70 35.17 -7.62
N ARG A 152 -0.43 35.48 -8.25
CA ARG A 152 -1.48 34.51 -8.52
C ARG A 152 -0.98 33.38 -9.43
N TYR A 153 -0.32 33.69 -10.55
CA TYR A 153 0.21 32.66 -11.45
C TYR A 153 1.20 31.73 -10.76
N PHE A 154 2.15 32.27 -9.98
CA PHE A 154 3.11 31.43 -9.27
C PHE A 154 2.41 30.49 -8.27
N VAL A 155 1.43 30.98 -7.51
CA VAL A 155 0.71 30.15 -6.54
C VAL A 155 -0.20 29.12 -7.23
N GLU A 156 -0.99 29.52 -8.23
CA GLU A 156 -1.95 28.66 -8.91
C GLU A 156 -1.25 27.59 -9.78
N GLU A 157 -0.11 27.90 -10.38
CA GLU A 157 0.56 27.03 -11.36
C GLU A 157 1.74 26.24 -10.79
N THR A 158 2.38 26.73 -9.72
CA THR A 158 3.56 26.08 -9.11
C THR A 158 3.35 25.69 -7.65
N GLY A 159 2.25 26.13 -7.02
CA GLY A 159 2.00 25.92 -5.59
C GLY A 159 2.86 26.78 -4.66
N LEU A 160 3.76 27.60 -5.19
CA LEU A 160 4.69 28.43 -4.42
C LEU A 160 4.40 29.92 -4.61
N THR A 161 4.59 30.70 -3.55
CA THR A 161 4.68 32.16 -3.72
C THR A 161 5.93 32.51 -4.52
N PHE A 162 5.92 33.63 -5.24
CA PHE A 162 7.07 34.10 -6.02
C PHE A 162 8.37 34.10 -5.21
N THR A 163 8.34 34.60 -3.97
CA THR A 163 9.49 34.64 -3.06
C THR A 163 10.01 33.24 -2.72
N ARG A 164 9.11 32.29 -2.39
CA ARG A 164 9.51 30.90 -2.08
C ARG A 164 10.04 30.19 -3.31
N TRP A 165 9.42 30.41 -4.46
CA TRP A 165 9.88 29.87 -5.74
C TRP A 165 11.30 30.36 -6.08
N ARG A 166 11.54 31.68 -5.98
CA ARG A 166 12.85 32.29 -6.23
C ARG A 166 13.90 31.80 -5.24
N LEU A 167 13.56 31.66 -3.96
CA LEU A 167 14.47 31.12 -2.95
C LEU A 167 14.91 29.70 -3.31
N ARG A 168 13.95 28.84 -3.69
CA ARG A 168 14.23 27.47 -4.10
C ARG A 168 15.08 27.40 -5.37
N ALA A 169 14.82 28.26 -6.36
CA ALA A 169 15.66 28.39 -7.55
C ALA A 169 17.12 28.76 -7.21
N ARG A 170 17.32 29.70 -6.28
CA ARG A 170 18.66 30.11 -5.82
C ARG A 170 19.40 28.99 -5.09
N ILE A 171 18.73 28.26 -4.20
CA ILE A 171 19.32 27.10 -3.51
C ILE A 171 19.65 26.01 -4.53
N ALA A 172 18.76 25.68 -5.46
CA ALA A 172 19.03 24.67 -6.49
C ALA A 172 20.24 25.04 -7.37
N ALA A 173 20.36 26.31 -7.76
CA ALA A 173 21.53 26.79 -8.51
C ALA A 173 22.84 26.66 -7.71
N SER A 174 22.80 26.87 -6.39
CA SER A 174 23.99 26.77 -5.53
C SER A 174 24.59 25.36 -5.47
N LEU A 175 23.76 24.32 -5.69
CA LEU A 175 24.21 22.92 -5.63
C LEU A 175 25.28 22.60 -6.66
N GLU A 176 25.22 23.22 -7.84
CA GLU A 176 26.19 23.00 -8.90
C GLU A 176 27.53 23.65 -8.54
N TYR A 177 27.51 24.87 -7.99
CA TYR A 177 28.71 25.53 -7.51
C TYR A 177 29.37 24.82 -6.33
N LEU A 178 28.57 24.20 -5.44
CA LEU A 178 29.08 23.39 -4.34
C LEU A 178 29.82 22.14 -4.84
N LYS A 179 29.33 21.51 -5.93
CA LYS A 179 30.03 20.36 -6.56
C LYS A 179 31.35 20.76 -7.23
N GLN A 180 31.48 22.01 -7.62
CA GLN A 180 32.69 22.57 -8.26
C GLN A 180 33.70 23.14 -7.24
N ASP A 181 33.56 22.77 -5.96
CA ASP A 181 34.39 23.21 -4.84
C ASP A 181 34.56 24.75 -4.73
N ARG A 182 33.50 25.50 -5.06
CA ARG A 182 33.52 26.96 -4.90
C ARG A 182 33.41 27.36 -3.43
N GLU A 183 33.94 28.53 -3.10
CA GLU A 183 33.86 29.09 -1.74
C GLU A 183 32.43 29.51 -1.39
N ILE A 184 31.95 29.21 -0.18
CA ILE A 184 30.59 29.52 0.27
C ILE A 184 30.26 31.02 0.15
N GLY A 185 31.22 31.90 0.42
CA GLY A 185 31.05 33.36 0.25
C GLY A 185 30.79 33.76 -1.20
N TRP A 186 31.53 33.17 -2.14
CA TRP A 186 31.34 33.38 -3.58
C TRP A 186 29.99 32.84 -4.05
N ILE A 187 29.63 31.63 -3.63
CA ILE A 187 28.35 30.99 -3.98
C ILE A 187 27.17 31.85 -3.51
N ALA A 188 27.23 32.38 -2.29
CA ALA A 188 26.19 33.25 -1.75
C ALA A 188 25.97 34.48 -2.64
N ASN A 189 27.03 35.12 -3.11
CA ASN A 189 26.95 36.27 -4.00
C ASN A 189 26.32 35.88 -5.36
N GLU A 190 26.84 34.82 -5.99
CA GLU A 190 26.40 34.36 -7.32
C GLU A 190 24.93 33.94 -7.38
N VAL A 191 24.40 33.38 -6.28
CA VAL A 191 22.98 33.03 -6.17
C VAL A 191 22.13 34.12 -5.53
N GLY A 192 22.68 35.31 -5.28
CA GLY A 192 21.93 36.51 -4.90
C GLY A 192 21.55 36.62 -3.43
N PHE A 193 22.38 36.11 -2.53
CA PHE A 193 22.31 36.35 -1.09
C PHE A 193 23.32 37.44 -0.69
N GLU A 194 22.86 38.40 0.14
CA GLU A 194 23.69 39.50 0.64
C GLU A 194 24.89 39.03 1.47
N THR A 195 24.75 37.89 2.17
CA THR A 195 25.80 37.35 3.05
C THR A 195 25.87 35.83 3.00
N GLY A 196 27.07 35.28 3.18
CA GLY A 196 27.30 33.84 3.31
C GLY A 196 26.55 33.19 4.47
N SER A 197 26.36 33.92 5.58
CA SER A 197 25.55 33.47 6.72
C SER A 197 24.06 33.43 6.38
N GLY A 198 23.56 34.39 5.61
CA GLY A 198 22.18 34.39 5.09
C GLY A 198 21.93 33.19 4.18
N PHE A 199 22.84 32.94 3.24
CA PHE A 199 22.83 31.76 2.38
C PHE A 199 22.87 30.47 3.20
N THR A 200 23.80 30.34 4.15
CA THR A 200 23.96 29.13 4.98
C THR A 200 22.68 28.80 5.76
N ARG A 201 22.02 29.82 6.34
CA ARG A 201 20.74 29.62 7.03
C ARG A 201 19.64 29.16 6.07
N ALA A 202 19.51 29.81 4.92
CA ALA A 202 18.49 29.46 3.93
C ALA A 202 18.72 28.07 3.32
N PHE A 203 19.97 27.76 3.00
CA PHE A 203 20.38 26.45 2.49
C PHE A 203 20.10 25.36 3.52
N ARG A 204 20.47 25.56 4.79
CA ARG A 204 20.21 24.58 5.84
C ARG A 204 18.71 24.40 6.13
N ALA A 205 17.95 25.48 6.09
CA ALA A 205 16.49 25.42 6.23
C ALA A 205 15.83 24.64 5.08
N GLN A 206 16.38 24.71 3.87
CA GLN A 206 15.87 24.00 2.70
C GLN A 206 16.39 22.56 2.62
N MET A 207 17.70 22.33 2.82
CA MET A 207 18.44 21.08 2.54
C MET A 207 18.64 20.17 3.76
N GLY A 208 18.35 20.64 4.98
CA GLY A 208 18.59 19.91 6.22
C GLY A 208 20.06 19.86 6.68
N GLU A 209 21.03 20.10 5.80
CA GLU A 209 22.47 20.15 6.10
C GLU A 209 23.11 21.50 5.73
N SER A 210 24.33 21.77 6.22
CA SER A 210 25.05 23.00 5.86
C SER A 210 25.64 22.91 4.44
N PRO A 211 25.82 24.04 3.71
CA PRO A 211 26.49 24.05 2.42
C PRO A 211 27.89 23.41 2.45
N SER A 212 28.64 23.62 3.52
CA SER A 212 29.98 23.07 3.70
C SER A 212 29.97 21.54 3.82
N ASP A 213 28.98 20.99 4.53
CA ASP A 213 28.82 19.54 4.69
C ASP A 213 28.35 18.89 3.40
N TYR A 214 27.39 19.52 2.72
CA TYR A 214 26.96 19.10 1.38
C TYR A 214 28.14 19.08 0.39
N ARG A 215 28.96 20.14 0.37
CA ARG A 215 30.15 20.24 -0.50
C ARG A 215 31.14 19.12 -0.20
N ARG A 216 31.46 18.90 1.07
CA ARG A 216 32.37 17.81 1.50
C ARG A 216 31.87 16.45 0.99
N ARG A 217 30.58 16.17 1.19
CA ARG A 217 29.93 14.93 0.75
C ARG A 217 29.90 14.79 -0.77
N ALA A 218 29.67 15.88 -1.50
CA ALA A 218 29.60 15.88 -2.95
C ALA A 218 30.97 15.71 -3.63
N LEU A 219 32.05 16.22 -3.01
CA LEU A 219 33.41 16.11 -3.51
C LEU A 219 34.06 14.76 -3.19
N SER A 220 33.58 14.06 -2.16
CA SER A 220 34.01 12.69 -1.81
C SER A 220 33.38 11.60 -2.69
N GLY A 221 33.27 11.81 -4.02
CA GLY A 221 32.65 10.87 -4.97
C GLY A 221 33.13 9.40 -4.86
N PRO A 222 32.36 8.42 -5.37
CA PRO A 222 32.46 7.01 -5.00
C PRO A 222 33.76 6.40 -5.50
N THR A 223 34.77 6.33 -4.64
CA THR A 223 36.01 5.60 -4.93
C THR A 223 36.47 4.85 -3.69
N ASP A 224 36.54 3.54 -3.87
CA ASP A 224 37.47 2.59 -3.24
C ASP A 224 37.53 2.58 -1.71
N ARG A 225 36.81 1.62 -1.12
CA ARG A 225 37.05 1.17 0.26
C ARG A 225 38.34 0.34 0.28
N SER A 226 39.49 1.00 0.27
CA SER A 226 40.69 0.42 0.85
C SER A 226 40.51 0.45 2.37
N VAL A 227 40.49 -0.73 2.96
CA VAL A 227 40.45 -1.01 4.39
C VAL A 227 41.55 -0.22 5.09
N ASP A 228 41.16 0.76 5.91
CA ASP A 228 42.03 1.26 6.99
C ASP A 228 41.34 0.95 8.31
N THR A 229 41.98 0.05 9.05
CA THR A 229 41.43 -0.68 10.19
C THR A 229 41.78 0.10 11.44
N ASP A 230 41.10 1.22 11.72
CA ASP A 230 41.30 1.89 13.03
C ASP A 230 40.20 2.88 13.48
N ASN A 231 38.93 2.69 13.08
CA ASN A 231 37.88 3.62 13.51
C ASN A 231 36.55 3.02 13.98
N ASP A 232 36.63 1.88 14.67
CA ASP A 232 35.48 1.23 15.32
C ASP A 232 34.85 2.11 16.42
N GLN A 233 35.60 3.04 17.02
CA GLN A 233 35.06 3.91 18.08
C GLN A 233 34.35 5.16 17.54
N ALA A 234 34.70 5.67 16.35
CA ALA A 234 33.98 6.79 15.73
C ALA A 234 32.66 6.34 15.08
N LEU A 235 32.61 5.14 14.51
CA LEU A 235 31.40 4.56 13.93
C LEU A 235 30.33 4.30 15.01
N VAL A 236 30.73 3.81 16.18
CA VAL A 236 29.83 3.59 17.33
C VAL A 236 29.30 4.91 17.90
N ARG A 237 30.08 6.00 17.83
CA ARG A 237 29.62 7.35 18.24
C ARG A 237 28.71 8.01 17.19
N MET A 238 28.95 7.82 15.89
CA MET A 238 28.05 8.31 14.82
C MET A 238 26.72 7.54 14.76
N LEU A 239 26.71 6.25 15.13
CA LEU A 239 25.49 5.45 15.25
C LEU A 239 24.67 5.77 16.51
N ALA A 240 25.20 6.62 17.41
CA ALA A 240 24.59 7.03 18.67
C ALA A 240 24.07 8.48 18.67
N GLU A 241 24.03 9.16 17.52
CA GLU A 241 23.20 10.37 17.40
C GLU A 241 21.73 9.97 17.40
N PRO A 242 20.85 10.67 18.16
CA PRO A 242 19.43 10.39 18.09
C PRO A 242 18.94 10.73 16.68
N ARG A 243 18.73 9.68 15.86
CA ARG A 243 18.07 9.81 14.54
C ARG A 243 16.78 10.58 14.74
N GLN A 244 16.59 11.65 13.95
CA GLN A 244 15.45 12.53 14.17
C GLN A 244 14.13 11.76 13.97
N PRO A 245 13.08 12.03 14.78
CA PRO A 245 11.77 11.43 14.59
C PRO A 245 11.28 11.64 13.15
N GLY A 246 11.08 10.55 12.39
CA GLY A 246 10.60 10.57 11.00
C GLY A 246 11.57 10.03 9.94
N GLU A 247 12.84 9.79 10.28
CA GLU A 247 13.82 9.21 9.34
C GLU A 247 13.71 7.68 9.24
N THR A 248 13.42 7.01 10.36
CA THR A 248 13.08 5.59 10.43
C THR A 248 11.57 5.37 10.46
N ALA A 249 11.10 4.43 9.65
CA ALA A 249 9.70 4.02 9.67
C ALA A 249 9.30 3.52 11.07
N PRO A 250 8.08 3.85 11.56
CA PRO A 250 7.59 3.29 12.81
C PRO A 250 7.48 1.76 12.68
N PRO A 251 7.63 1.02 13.79
CA PRO A 251 7.54 -0.43 13.77
C PRO A 251 6.15 -0.87 13.27
N ILE A 252 6.14 -1.96 12.51
CA ILE A 252 4.89 -2.57 12.03
C ILE A 252 4.11 -3.06 13.25
N PRO A 253 2.88 -2.61 13.47
CA PRO A 253 2.10 -3.02 14.64
C PRO A 253 1.67 -4.48 14.52
N ALA A 254 1.49 -5.13 15.67
CA ALA A 254 0.86 -6.44 15.74
C ALA A 254 -0.56 -6.38 15.17
N ASN A 255 -0.97 -7.44 14.47
CA ASN A 255 -2.28 -7.55 13.89
C ASN A 255 -2.78 -9.01 13.91
N ALA A 256 -4.07 -9.21 13.65
CA ALA A 256 -4.69 -10.52 13.63
C ALA A 256 -5.92 -10.52 12.72
N THR A 257 -6.31 -11.67 12.20
CA THR A 257 -7.67 -11.84 11.70
C THR A 257 -8.62 -12.08 12.88
N TRP A 258 -9.91 -12.04 12.61
CA TRP A 258 -10.89 -12.56 13.55
C TRP A 258 -11.14 -14.04 13.33
N PRO A 259 -11.76 -14.73 14.31
CA PRO A 259 -12.26 -16.08 14.09
C PRO A 259 -13.22 -16.08 12.91
N ARG A 260 -12.87 -16.78 11.83
CA ARG A 260 -13.62 -16.73 10.58
C ARG A 260 -13.71 -18.09 9.90
N VAL A 261 -14.68 -18.20 9.02
CA VAL A 261 -14.86 -19.33 8.11
C VAL A 261 -14.87 -18.77 6.70
N ASN A 262 -13.98 -19.27 5.86
CA ASN A 262 -13.82 -18.75 4.50
C ASN A 262 -14.74 -19.50 3.54
N GLY A 263 -15.34 -18.79 2.58
CA GLY A 263 -16.09 -19.43 1.48
C GLY A 263 -15.18 -19.96 0.36
N ALA A 264 -13.89 -19.66 0.43
CA ALA A 264 -12.86 -20.04 -0.51
C ALA A 264 -11.60 -20.41 0.27
N HIS A 265 -10.76 -21.26 -0.30
CA HIS A 265 -9.44 -21.50 0.24
C HIS A 265 -8.59 -20.24 0.05
N VAL A 266 -7.73 -19.92 1.02
CA VAL A 266 -6.90 -18.70 0.99
C VAL A 266 -5.45 -19.09 1.14
N ALA A 267 -4.62 -18.73 0.16
CA ALA A 267 -3.17 -18.85 0.24
C ALA A 267 -2.61 -17.70 1.08
N VAL A 268 -1.83 -17.99 2.12
CA VAL A 268 -1.14 -17.00 2.95
C VAL A 268 0.35 -17.25 2.96
N TRP A 269 1.14 -16.19 3.03
CA TRP A 269 2.59 -16.22 3.01
C TRP A 269 3.18 -15.22 4.00
N VAL A 270 4.16 -15.65 4.79
CA VAL A 270 4.89 -14.77 5.71
C VAL A 270 6.02 -14.12 4.92
N TYR A 271 5.80 -12.87 4.51
CA TYR A 271 6.81 -12.08 3.79
C TYR A 271 7.95 -11.62 4.71
N ARG A 272 7.64 -11.25 5.97
CA ARG A 272 8.62 -10.85 6.99
C ARG A 272 8.20 -11.31 8.38
N GLY A 273 9.17 -11.70 9.20
CA GLY A 273 8.97 -12.11 10.58
C GLY A 273 8.30 -13.49 10.70
N GLN A 274 7.21 -13.55 11.46
CA GLN A 274 6.48 -14.78 11.77
C GLN A 274 4.96 -14.55 11.85
N ALA A 275 4.18 -15.62 11.82
CA ALA A 275 2.75 -15.58 12.09
C ALA A 275 2.25 -16.88 12.70
N ARG A 276 1.33 -16.80 13.66
CA ARG A 276 0.63 -17.95 14.20
C ARG A 276 -0.69 -18.13 13.47
N VAL A 277 -0.91 -19.32 12.91
CA VAL A 277 -2.14 -19.68 12.20
C VAL A 277 -2.84 -20.79 12.98
N ASP A 278 -4.07 -20.53 13.41
CA ASP A 278 -4.96 -21.52 13.99
C ASP A 278 -5.94 -22.00 12.93
N VAL A 279 -6.04 -23.31 12.73
CA VAL A 279 -7.06 -23.94 11.87
C VAL A 279 -7.70 -25.09 12.64
N ALA A 280 -9.02 -25.02 12.81
CA ALA A 280 -9.77 -25.91 13.70
C ALA A 280 -9.18 -25.95 15.13
N ASP A 281 -8.67 -27.09 15.55
CA ASP A 281 -8.08 -27.35 16.87
C ASP A 281 -6.55 -27.37 16.86
N ARG A 282 -5.92 -27.02 15.73
CA ARG A 282 -4.47 -27.03 15.53
C ARG A 282 -3.91 -25.64 15.30
N SER A 283 -2.64 -25.48 15.66
CA SER A 283 -1.89 -24.24 15.52
C SER A 283 -0.56 -24.50 14.80
N TRP A 284 -0.20 -23.61 13.88
CA TRP A 284 1.06 -23.60 13.17
C TRP A 284 1.77 -22.26 13.43
N GLU A 285 3.08 -22.30 13.60
CA GLU A 285 3.95 -21.13 13.63
C GLU A 285 4.66 -21.05 12.28
N LEU A 286 4.31 -20.05 11.48
CA LEU A 286 4.91 -19.78 10.18
C LEU A 286 6.02 -18.74 10.33
N ARG A 287 7.07 -18.86 9.52
CA ARG A 287 8.25 -18.00 9.48
C ARG A 287 8.44 -17.40 8.09
N THR A 288 9.31 -16.41 8.00
CA THR A 288 9.64 -15.73 6.74
C THR A 288 9.92 -16.72 5.60
N GLY A 289 9.22 -16.53 4.48
CA GLY A 289 9.27 -17.39 3.30
C GLY A 289 8.29 -18.57 3.33
N GLU A 290 7.71 -18.91 4.48
CA GLU A 290 6.73 -19.99 4.57
C GLU A 290 5.33 -19.52 4.15
N ALA A 291 4.64 -20.41 3.44
CA ALA A 291 3.27 -20.23 2.99
C ALA A 291 2.40 -21.45 3.33
N MET A 292 1.10 -21.22 3.46
CA MET A 292 0.12 -22.24 3.78
C MET A 292 -1.22 -21.92 3.10
N ILE A 293 -2.00 -22.94 2.77
CA ILE A 293 -3.39 -22.78 2.31
C ILE A 293 -4.34 -22.94 3.50
N LEU A 294 -5.13 -21.91 3.79
CA LEU A 294 -6.22 -21.96 4.75
C LEU A 294 -7.45 -22.60 4.09
N PRO A 295 -8.00 -23.72 4.61
CA PRO A 295 -9.12 -24.38 3.98
C PRO A 295 -10.42 -23.54 4.00
N ALA A 296 -11.21 -23.66 2.94
CA ALA A 296 -12.58 -23.17 2.92
C ALA A 296 -13.42 -23.96 3.94
N GLY A 297 -14.43 -23.33 4.53
CA GLY A 297 -15.38 -24.00 5.43
C GLY A 297 -14.83 -24.33 6.82
N VAL A 298 -13.55 -24.12 7.08
CA VAL A 298 -12.91 -24.44 8.38
C VAL A 298 -12.65 -23.16 9.17
N LEU A 299 -12.92 -23.22 10.48
CA LEU A 299 -12.60 -22.15 11.41
C LEU A 299 -11.09 -21.86 11.37
N ASN A 300 -10.73 -20.61 11.16
CA ASN A 300 -9.34 -20.17 11.23
C ASN A 300 -9.20 -18.80 11.90
N THR A 301 -8.02 -18.58 12.49
CA THR A 301 -7.56 -17.29 13.01
C THR A 301 -6.08 -17.15 12.71
N VAL A 302 -5.63 -15.95 12.34
CA VAL A 302 -4.22 -15.63 12.12
C VAL A 302 -3.81 -14.53 13.10
N THR A 303 -2.65 -14.68 13.73
CA THR A 303 -2.04 -13.67 14.60
C THR A 303 -0.64 -13.36 14.09
N VAL A 304 -0.33 -12.08 13.93
CA VAL A 304 0.91 -11.56 13.39
C VAL A 304 1.51 -10.59 14.41
N PRO A 305 2.67 -10.91 15.02
CA PRO A 305 3.29 -10.05 16.02
C PRO A 305 3.88 -8.78 15.38
N THR A 306 4.24 -7.81 16.23
CA THR A 306 4.93 -6.58 15.85
C THR A 306 6.16 -6.88 15.00
N GLY A 307 6.37 -6.12 13.91
CA GLY A 307 7.48 -6.30 12.98
C GLY A 307 7.28 -7.42 11.95
N SER A 308 6.13 -8.10 11.93
CA SER A 308 5.86 -9.20 10.99
C SER A 308 4.78 -8.84 9.96
N LEU A 309 4.84 -9.50 8.80
CA LEU A 309 3.92 -9.30 7.68
C LEU A 309 3.48 -10.64 7.10
N LEU A 310 2.17 -10.87 7.12
CA LEU A 310 1.51 -11.97 6.43
C LEU A 310 0.67 -11.43 5.28
N LEU A 311 0.95 -11.90 4.07
CA LEU A 311 0.31 -11.49 2.83
C LEU A 311 -0.58 -12.62 2.32
N PRO A 312 -1.87 -12.38 2.02
CA PRO A 312 -2.66 -13.35 1.32
C PRO A 312 -2.25 -13.32 -0.16
N LEU A 313 -1.77 -14.43 -0.70
CA LEU A 313 -1.30 -14.47 -2.09
C LEU A 313 -2.45 -14.62 -3.10
N GLY A 314 -3.59 -15.16 -2.66
CA GLY A 314 -4.75 -15.37 -3.52
C GLY A 314 -5.77 -16.30 -2.88
N PHE A 315 -6.80 -16.63 -3.66
CA PHE A 315 -7.90 -17.49 -3.20
C PHE A 315 -8.45 -18.34 -4.34
N ARG A 316 -9.01 -19.50 -3.98
CA ARG A 316 -9.65 -20.44 -4.89
C ARG A 316 -10.96 -20.95 -4.30
N SER A 317 -11.99 -21.05 -5.13
CA SER A 317 -13.26 -21.67 -4.76
C SER A 317 -13.04 -23.09 -4.20
N SER A 318 -13.87 -23.50 -3.25
CA SER A 318 -13.86 -24.86 -2.71
C SER A 318 -14.36 -25.91 -3.69
N ASN A 319 -14.98 -25.53 -4.81
CA ASN A 319 -15.54 -26.46 -5.78
C ASN A 319 -14.42 -27.24 -6.48
N GLY A 320 -14.33 -28.54 -6.21
CA GLY A 320 -13.36 -29.45 -6.86
C GLY A 320 -11.95 -29.45 -6.26
N SER A 321 -11.74 -28.84 -5.09
CA SER A 321 -10.44 -28.80 -4.39
C SER A 321 -10.34 -29.88 -3.31
N THR A 322 -9.16 -30.49 -3.15
CA THR A 322 -8.88 -31.59 -2.20
C THR A 322 -8.29 -31.12 -0.87
N VAL A 323 -8.14 -29.81 -0.66
CA VAL A 323 -7.47 -29.26 0.53
C VAL A 323 -8.28 -29.55 1.80
N SER A 324 -7.71 -30.36 2.68
CA SER A 324 -8.26 -30.74 3.97
C SER A 324 -7.52 -30.04 5.11
N ALA A 325 -8.21 -29.72 6.20
CA ALA A 325 -7.57 -29.28 7.43
C ALA A 325 -6.59 -30.35 7.96
N ASP A 326 -6.91 -31.64 7.76
CA ASP A 326 -6.12 -32.77 8.29
C ASP A 326 -4.76 -32.95 7.63
N ALA A 327 -4.59 -32.44 6.42
CA ALA A 327 -3.36 -32.55 5.63
C ALA A 327 -2.78 -31.16 5.29
N LEU A 328 -2.81 -30.24 6.25
CA LEU A 328 -2.20 -28.92 6.06
C LEU A 328 -0.68 -28.99 6.09
N GLU A 329 -0.08 -28.54 5.00
CA GLU A 329 1.36 -28.47 4.81
C GLU A 329 1.83 -27.02 4.67
N THR A 330 3.08 -26.77 5.07
CA THR A 330 3.78 -25.52 4.84
C THR A 330 4.73 -25.67 3.66
N VAL A 331 4.80 -24.62 2.84
CA VAL A 331 5.70 -24.56 1.68
C VAL A 331 6.69 -23.43 1.92
N GLN A 332 7.98 -23.74 1.77
CA GLN A 332 9.05 -22.75 1.87
C GLN A 332 9.35 -22.16 0.49
N PHE A 333 9.19 -20.85 0.35
CA PHE A 333 9.69 -20.11 -0.81
C PHE A 333 11.10 -19.60 -0.57
N SER A 334 11.86 -19.48 -1.65
CA SER A 334 13.19 -18.91 -1.62
C SER A 334 13.10 -17.37 -1.68
N PRO A 335 14.14 -16.64 -1.24
CA PRO A 335 14.22 -15.19 -1.45
C PRO A 335 14.15 -14.77 -2.92
N ALA A 336 14.52 -15.65 -3.86
CA ALA A 336 14.44 -15.36 -5.30
C ALA A 336 12.99 -15.29 -5.80
N ASP A 337 12.05 -15.94 -5.12
CA ASP A 337 10.63 -15.96 -5.48
C ASP A 337 9.89 -14.70 -4.98
N GLU A 338 10.52 -13.92 -4.09
CA GLU A 338 9.90 -12.81 -3.34
C GLU A 338 9.19 -11.81 -4.27
N LEU A 339 9.85 -11.34 -5.33
CA LEU A 339 9.28 -10.36 -6.25
C LEU A 339 8.09 -10.93 -7.04
N ALA A 340 8.17 -12.19 -7.47
CA ALA A 340 7.08 -12.85 -8.20
C ALA A 340 5.85 -13.06 -7.30
N LEU A 341 6.07 -13.40 -6.02
CA LEU A 341 5.01 -13.55 -5.02
C LEU A 341 4.37 -12.20 -4.69
N LEU A 342 5.16 -11.12 -4.54
CA LEU A 342 4.64 -9.78 -4.33
C LEU A 342 3.84 -9.26 -5.54
N HIS A 343 4.32 -9.52 -6.76
CA HIS A 343 3.54 -9.23 -7.99
C HIS A 343 2.20 -9.98 -7.98
N THR A 344 2.24 -11.29 -7.68
CA THR A 344 1.03 -12.13 -7.61
C THR A 344 0.05 -11.61 -6.56
N PHE A 345 0.55 -11.22 -5.39
CA PHE A 345 -0.23 -10.60 -4.34
C PHE A 345 -0.92 -9.30 -4.82
N VAL A 346 -0.17 -8.35 -5.37
CA VAL A 346 -0.76 -7.09 -5.86
C VAL A 346 -1.80 -7.35 -6.94
N ALA A 347 -1.52 -8.27 -7.87
CA ALA A 347 -2.40 -8.62 -8.97
C ALA A 347 -3.71 -9.28 -8.52
N ALA A 348 -3.67 -10.03 -7.41
CA ALA A 348 -4.85 -10.68 -6.83
C ALA A 348 -5.85 -9.66 -6.23
N TYR A 349 -5.36 -8.50 -5.76
CA TYR A 349 -6.16 -7.54 -4.99
C TYR A 349 -6.32 -6.16 -5.62
N THR A 350 -5.71 -5.91 -6.79
CA THR A 350 -5.80 -4.62 -7.48
C THR A 350 -6.08 -4.78 -8.97
N PRO A 351 -6.49 -3.71 -9.67
CA PRO A 351 -6.54 -3.70 -11.13
C PRO A 351 -5.17 -3.72 -11.82
N LEU A 352 -4.06 -3.52 -11.08
CA LEU A 352 -2.69 -3.62 -11.60
C LEU A 352 -2.31 -5.10 -11.76
N ARG A 353 -2.80 -5.69 -12.85
CA ARG A 353 -2.61 -7.11 -13.16
C ARG A 353 -2.59 -7.35 -14.66
N PRO A 354 -1.89 -8.41 -15.12
CA PRO A 354 -1.97 -8.85 -16.51
C PRO A 354 -3.41 -9.17 -16.93
N ARG A 355 -3.69 -9.04 -18.23
CA ARG A 355 -4.97 -9.50 -18.81
C ARG A 355 -5.11 -11.02 -18.58
N GLY A 356 -6.29 -11.43 -18.13
CA GLY A 356 -6.56 -12.85 -17.84
C GLY A 356 -5.92 -13.38 -16.55
N HIS A 357 -5.36 -12.52 -15.69
CA HIS A 357 -4.83 -12.95 -14.39
C HIS A 357 -5.87 -13.74 -13.59
N ASP A 358 -5.48 -14.93 -13.17
CA ASP A 358 -6.25 -15.82 -12.31
C ASP A 358 -5.70 -15.77 -10.88
N SER A 359 -6.56 -15.44 -9.92
CA SER A 359 -6.18 -15.42 -8.51
C SER A 359 -5.87 -16.82 -7.96
N ALA A 360 -6.25 -17.89 -8.67
CA ALA A 360 -5.92 -19.26 -8.32
C ALA A 360 -4.47 -19.63 -8.62
N THR A 361 -3.76 -18.93 -9.52
CA THR A 361 -2.36 -19.22 -9.84
C THR A 361 -1.48 -19.19 -8.59
N ALA A 362 -1.73 -18.26 -7.68
CA ALA A 362 -1.02 -18.16 -6.41
C ALA A 362 -1.22 -19.40 -5.52
N PHE A 363 -2.42 -19.96 -5.53
CA PHE A 363 -2.70 -21.20 -4.84
C PHE A 363 -1.95 -22.34 -5.54
N ASP A 364 -2.04 -22.47 -6.87
CA ASP A 364 -1.36 -23.54 -7.61
C ASP A 364 0.12 -23.63 -7.28
N ILE A 365 0.81 -22.49 -7.19
CA ILE A 365 2.23 -22.41 -6.79
C ILE A 365 2.47 -23.10 -5.43
N ILE A 366 1.59 -22.88 -4.44
CA ILE A 366 1.71 -23.52 -3.12
C ILE A 366 1.29 -25.00 -3.20
N ALA A 367 0.19 -25.31 -3.89
CA ALA A 367 -0.34 -26.67 -3.96
C ALA A 367 0.55 -27.64 -4.73
N THR A 368 1.40 -27.16 -5.63
CA THR A 368 2.39 -27.96 -6.38
C THR A 368 3.82 -27.81 -5.85
N GLY A 369 4.00 -27.20 -4.68
CA GLY A 369 5.33 -26.98 -4.09
C GLY A 369 6.10 -28.29 -3.85
N PRO A 370 7.44 -28.25 -3.70
CA PRO A 370 8.30 -29.45 -3.63
C PRO A 370 8.03 -30.42 -2.47
N LEU A 371 7.13 -30.06 -1.55
CA LEU A 371 6.70 -30.89 -0.42
C LEU A 371 5.32 -31.55 -0.62
N ALA A 372 4.59 -31.22 -1.69
CA ALA A 372 3.29 -31.82 -2.00
C ALA A 372 3.46 -33.28 -2.48
N GLN A 373 3.76 -34.20 -1.56
CA GLN A 373 3.54 -35.62 -1.83
C GLN A 373 2.03 -35.88 -1.84
N PRO A 374 1.52 -36.74 -2.73
CA PRO A 374 0.11 -37.10 -2.73
C PRO A 374 -0.19 -37.90 -1.45
N VAL A 375 -0.78 -37.24 -0.45
CA VAL A 375 -1.26 -37.94 0.74
C VAL A 375 -2.42 -38.85 0.31
N SER A 376 -2.25 -40.14 0.59
CA SER A 376 -3.19 -41.21 0.25
C SER A 376 -4.63 -40.88 0.66
N ASN A 377 -5.52 -41.03 -0.33
CA ASN A 377 -6.95 -40.81 -0.25
C ASN A 377 -7.65 -41.66 0.82
N THR A 378 -8.01 -41.01 1.91
CA THR A 378 -9.38 -41.07 2.46
C THR A 378 -9.76 -39.63 2.81
N SER A 379 -10.23 -38.86 1.83
CA SER A 379 -10.37 -37.41 1.99
C SER A 379 -11.67 -37.03 2.73
N PRO A 380 -11.61 -36.16 3.76
CA PRO A 380 -12.78 -35.50 4.36
C PRO A 380 -13.61 -34.65 3.37
N ALA A 381 -13.09 -34.40 2.17
CA ALA A 381 -13.70 -33.53 1.15
C ALA A 381 -15.12 -33.94 0.72
N ASP A 382 -15.51 -35.21 0.90
CA ASP A 382 -16.84 -35.73 0.57
C ASP A 382 -17.69 -36.14 1.79
N SER A 383 -17.40 -35.62 2.98
CA SER A 383 -18.23 -35.89 4.16
C SER A 383 -19.62 -35.20 4.07
N ILE A 384 -20.58 -35.67 4.88
CA ILE A 384 -21.88 -34.98 5.04
C ILE A 384 -21.68 -33.57 5.61
N ALA A 385 -20.72 -33.40 6.52
CA ALA A 385 -20.44 -32.10 7.14
C ALA A 385 -19.89 -31.08 6.14
N THR A 386 -18.96 -31.47 5.26
CA THR A 386 -18.42 -30.63 4.20
C THR A 386 -19.50 -30.25 3.18
N ARG A 387 -20.36 -31.21 2.79
CA ARG A 387 -21.52 -30.92 1.94
C ARG A 387 -22.53 -29.97 2.59
N LEU A 388 -22.80 -30.14 3.88
CA LEU A 388 -23.67 -29.24 4.64
C LEU A 388 -23.07 -27.83 4.69
N ALA A 389 -21.79 -27.71 5.01
CA ALA A 389 -21.07 -26.43 5.04
C ALA A 389 -21.13 -25.72 3.67
N ALA A 390 -20.83 -26.43 2.58
CA ALA A 390 -20.94 -25.89 1.23
C ALA A 390 -22.39 -25.46 0.89
N THR A 391 -23.37 -26.26 1.27
CA THR A 391 -24.79 -25.98 1.04
C THR A 391 -25.25 -24.70 1.73
N ILE A 392 -24.89 -24.52 3.01
CA ILE A 392 -25.25 -23.31 3.77
C ILE A 392 -24.43 -22.11 3.30
N ALA A 393 -23.18 -22.29 2.91
CA ALA A 393 -22.37 -21.20 2.35
C ALA A 393 -23.03 -20.64 1.08
N ALA A 394 -23.58 -21.50 0.22
CA ALA A 394 -24.33 -21.09 -0.98
C ALA A 394 -25.73 -20.53 -0.66
N ARG A 395 -26.36 -20.97 0.44
CA ARG A 395 -27.70 -20.54 0.87
C ARG A 395 -27.69 -20.03 2.32
N PRO A 396 -27.05 -18.87 2.58
CA PRO A 396 -26.84 -18.40 3.95
C PRO A 396 -28.14 -18.06 4.69
N ALA A 397 -29.24 -17.78 3.99
CA ALA A 397 -30.54 -17.49 4.60
C ALA A 397 -31.31 -18.72 5.10
N ASP A 398 -30.89 -19.93 4.72
CA ASP A 398 -31.58 -21.18 5.06
C ASP A 398 -31.78 -21.30 6.59
N PRO A 399 -33.02 -21.47 7.09
CA PRO A 399 -33.29 -21.45 8.53
C PRO A 399 -32.92 -22.76 9.22
N ARG A 400 -32.82 -23.88 8.49
CA ARG A 400 -32.78 -25.24 9.04
C ARG A 400 -31.72 -25.43 10.13
N THR A 401 -32.11 -26.18 11.16
CA THR A 401 -31.28 -26.67 12.24
C THR A 401 -30.46 -27.88 11.79
N LEU A 402 -29.41 -28.23 12.52
CA LEU A 402 -28.60 -29.40 12.18
C LEU A 402 -29.41 -30.70 12.21
N ASP A 403 -30.47 -30.79 13.02
CA ASP A 403 -31.29 -32.00 13.13
C ASP A 403 -32.16 -32.19 11.89
N GLU A 404 -32.71 -31.10 11.36
CA GLU A 404 -33.43 -31.10 10.08
C GLU A 404 -32.48 -31.46 8.92
N TRP A 405 -31.23 -30.96 8.95
CA TRP A 405 -30.21 -31.39 7.99
C TRP A 405 -29.83 -32.85 8.14
N ALA A 406 -29.74 -33.37 9.37
CA ALA A 406 -29.46 -34.78 9.60
C ALA A 406 -30.54 -35.67 8.98
N GLN A 407 -31.81 -35.29 9.13
CA GLN A 407 -32.95 -35.96 8.50
C GLN A 407 -32.86 -35.91 6.96
N GLU A 408 -32.56 -34.75 6.38
CA GLU A 408 -32.41 -34.58 4.93
C GLU A 408 -31.26 -35.39 4.34
N PHE A 409 -30.13 -35.48 5.04
CA PHE A 409 -29.00 -36.30 4.63
C PHE A 409 -29.13 -37.78 5.01
N GLY A 410 -30.24 -38.17 5.66
CA GLY A 410 -30.48 -39.56 6.09
C GLY A 410 -29.44 -40.07 7.09
N THR A 411 -28.96 -39.22 8.00
CA THR A 411 -27.94 -39.55 9.00
C THR A 411 -28.41 -39.28 10.43
N ASP A 412 -27.69 -39.83 11.40
CA ASP A 412 -27.94 -39.55 12.81
C ASP A 412 -27.46 -38.14 13.19
N ALA A 413 -28.30 -37.40 13.93
CA ALA A 413 -28.02 -36.02 14.31
C ALA A 413 -26.81 -35.91 15.26
N ALA A 414 -26.63 -36.85 16.20
CA ALA A 414 -25.47 -36.80 17.11
C ALA A 414 -24.16 -37.06 16.37
N ARG A 415 -24.18 -38.01 15.42
CA ARG A 415 -23.07 -38.26 14.50
C ARG A 415 -22.73 -37.01 13.68
N LEU A 416 -23.72 -36.40 13.03
CA LEU A 416 -23.51 -35.19 12.23
C LEU A 416 -22.97 -34.03 13.07
N ARG A 417 -23.48 -33.81 14.30
CA ARG A 417 -22.94 -32.79 15.21
C ARG A 417 -21.46 -33.01 15.50
N ARG A 418 -21.07 -34.26 15.78
CA ARG A 418 -19.68 -34.63 16.10
C ARG A 418 -18.77 -34.43 14.90
N GLU A 419 -19.14 -34.99 13.75
CA GLU A 419 -18.37 -34.89 12.50
C GLU A 419 -18.23 -33.43 12.06
N PHE A 420 -19.32 -32.67 12.09
CA PHE A 420 -19.30 -31.25 11.74
C PHE A 420 -18.34 -30.44 12.62
N ARG A 421 -18.30 -30.72 13.92
CA ARG A 421 -17.39 -30.05 14.84
C ARG A 421 -15.92 -30.40 14.58
N ILE A 422 -15.63 -31.67 14.31
CA ILE A 422 -14.27 -32.15 14.02
C ILE A 422 -13.78 -31.50 12.73
N GLU A 423 -14.57 -31.57 11.66
CA GLU A 423 -14.11 -31.13 10.33
C GLU A 423 -14.10 -29.61 10.17
N THR A 424 -15.07 -28.89 10.74
CA THR A 424 -15.13 -27.43 10.61
C THR A 424 -14.45 -26.68 11.76
N GLY A 425 -14.03 -27.40 12.80
CA GLY A 425 -13.42 -26.85 14.01
C GLY A 425 -14.39 -26.15 14.97
N THR A 426 -15.71 -26.16 14.70
CA THR A 426 -16.67 -25.45 15.55
C THR A 426 -18.09 -26.04 15.45
N THR A 427 -18.99 -25.61 16.35
CA THR A 427 -20.38 -26.08 16.32
C THR A 427 -21.15 -25.47 15.15
N TYR A 428 -22.14 -26.19 14.60
CA TYR A 428 -22.95 -25.68 13.48
C TYR A 428 -23.56 -24.28 13.69
N PRO A 429 -24.17 -23.95 14.85
CA PRO A 429 -24.69 -22.60 15.07
C PRO A 429 -23.61 -21.51 15.03
N GLN A 430 -22.45 -21.78 15.65
CA GLN A 430 -21.31 -20.87 15.64
C GLN A 430 -20.72 -20.73 14.24
N TRP A 431 -20.50 -21.85 13.55
CA TRP A 431 -20.03 -21.91 12.17
C TRP A 431 -20.92 -21.07 11.24
N ARG A 432 -22.24 -21.26 11.32
CA ARG A 432 -23.23 -20.53 10.51
C ARG A 432 -23.17 -19.03 10.79
N SER A 433 -23.02 -18.63 12.05
CA SER A 433 -22.83 -17.23 12.42
C SER A 433 -21.55 -16.65 11.80
N LEU A 434 -20.41 -17.34 11.94
CA LEU A 434 -19.12 -16.88 11.40
C LEU A 434 -19.09 -16.83 9.86
N SER A 435 -19.67 -17.83 9.20
CA SER A 435 -19.83 -17.87 7.74
C SER A 435 -20.66 -16.68 7.26
N ARG A 436 -21.83 -16.43 7.88
CA ARG A 436 -22.67 -15.26 7.59
C ARG A 436 -21.92 -13.95 7.81
N MET A 437 -21.16 -13.81 8.90
CA MET A 437 -20.42 -12.57 9.18
C MET A 437 -19.25 -12.35 8.22
N THR A 438 -18.66 -13.43 7.69
CA THR A 438 -17.63 -13.35 6.64
C THR A 438 -18.27 -12.91 5.31
N GLN A 439 -19.38 -13.53 4.92
CA GLN A 439 -20.14 -13.12 3.72
C GLN A 439 -20.69 -11.69 3.82
N ALA A 440 -21.17 -11.29 5.01
CA ALA A 440 -21.62 -9.92 5.28
C ALA A 440 -20.52 -8.91 4.97
N ARG A 441 -19.29 -9.20 5.42
CA ARG A 441 -18.12 -8.35 5.18
C ARG A 441 -17.86 -8.19 3.69
N THR A 442 -17.86 -9.29 2.94
CA THR A 442 -17.69 -9.28 1.48
C THR A 442 -18.78 -8.46 0.78
N GLN A 443 -20.06 -8.65 1.13
CA GLN A 443 -21.16 -7.89 0.51
C GLN A 443 -21.07 -6.38 0.83
N LEU A 444 -20.73 -6.01 2.07
CA LEU A 444 -20.56 -4.60 2.46
C LEU A 444 -19.35 -3.96 1.75
N GLN A 445 -18.25 -4.70 1.55
CA GLN A 445 -17.11 -4.23 0.77
C GLN A 445 -17.46 -3.96 -0.69
N LEU A 446 -18.38 -4.76 -1.25
CA LEU A 446 -18.93 -4.55 -2.60
C LEU A 446 -19.97 -3.42 -2.67
N GLY A 447 -20.27 -2.75 -1.55
CA GLY A 447 -21.21 -1.63 -1.49
C GLY A 447 -22.68 -2.04 -1.31
N VAL A 448 -22.98 -3.31 -1.03
CA VAL A 448 -24.36 -3.74 -0.77
C VAL A 448 -24.87 -3.13 0.54
N ALA A 449 -26.03 -2.47 0.51
CA ALA A 449 -26.60 -1.79 1.68
C ALA A 449 -26.85 -2.74 2.87
N PRO A 450 -26.57 -2.33 4.13
CA PRO A 450 -26.70 -3.20 5.31
C PRO A 450 -28.06 -3.87 5.48
N GLY A 451 -29.15 -3.18 5.12
CA GLY A 451 -30.49 -3.77 5.14
C GLY A 451 -30.68 -4.91 4.15
N THR A 452 -30.07 -4.81 2.95
CA THR A 452 -30.07 -5.88 1.95
C THR A 452 -29.19 -7.04 2.38
N VAL A 453 -27.99 -6.75 2.93
CA VAL A 453 -27.10 -7.79 3.49
C VAL A 453 -27.80 -8.57 4.61
N SER A 454 -28.49 -7.88 5.52
CA SER A 454 -29.28 -8.51 6.58
C SER A 454 -30.29 -9.52 6.03
N ARG A 455 -31.05 -9.15 4.99
CA ARG A 455 -32.04 -10.03 4.35
C ARG A 455 -31.38 -11.20 3.62
N ASN A 456 -30.33 -10.95 2.85
CA ASN A 456 -29.59 -11.98 2.12
C ASN A 456 -29.04 -13.07 3.05
N LEU A 457 -28.69 -12.71 4.28
CA LEU A 457 -28.16 -13.63 5.28
C LEU A 457 -29.24 -14.24 6.18
N GLY A 458 -30.52 -13.95 5.94
CA GLY A 458 -31.65 -14.52 6.69
C GLY A 458 -31.84 -13.96 8.10
N TYR A 459 -31.41 -12.74 8.38
CA TYR A 459 -31.77 -12.06 9.63
C TYR A 459 -33.15 -11.41 9.51
N ALA A 460 -34.03 -11.70 10.48
CA ALA A 460 -35.38 -11.13 10.54
C ALA A 460 -35.37 -9.59 10.54
N HIS A 461 -34.44 -8.97 11.28
CA HIS A 461 -34.34 -7.52 11.40
C HIS A 461 -32.89 -7.01 11.42
N LEU A 462 -32.69 -5.82 10.84
CA LEU A 462 -31.40 -5.13 10.76
C LEU A 462 -30.69 -4.93 12.13
N PRO A 463 -31.39 -4.66 13.25
CA PRO A 463 -30.74 -4.55 14.56
C PRO A 463 -30.08 -5.85 15.03
N ALA A 464 -30.68 -7.01 14.75
CA ALA A 464 -30.10 -8.30 15.11
C ALA A 464 -28.81 -8.57 14.30
N PHE A 465 -28.87 -8.32 12.99
CA PHE A 465 -27.69 -8.36 12.12
C PHE A 465 -26.60 -7.38 12.58
N SER A 466 -26.95 -6.13 12.87
CA SER A 466 -25.99 -5.10 13.29
C SER A 466 -25.29 -5.45 14.60
N ARG A 467 -26.00 -6.07 15.56
CA ARG A 467 -25.39 -6.59 16.79
C ARG A 467 -24.42 -7.72 16.48
N ALA A 468 -24.85 -8.73 15.73
CA ALA A 468 -24.01 -9.87 15.36
C ALA A 468 -22.74 -9.42 14.61
N PHE A 469 -22.88 -8.48 13.68
CA PHE A 469 -21.76 -7.92 12.92
C PHE A 469 -20.81 -7.14 13.82
N ARG A 470 -21.31 -6.33 14.75
CA ARG A 470 -20.46 -5.61 15.70
C ARG A 470 -19.75 -6.55 16.67
N THR A 471 -20.43 -7.58 17.17
CA THR A 471 -19.81 -8.62 17.99
C THR A 471 -18.70 -9.34 17.23
N ALA A 472 -18.95 -9.69 15.96
CA ALA A 472 -17.96 -10.34 15.14
C ALA A 472 -16.81 -9.41 14.78
N HIS A 473 -17.08 -8.14 14.41
CA HIS A 473 -16.16 -7.21 13.73
C HIS A 473 -15.68 -5.98 14.50
N GLY A 474 -16.19 -5.73 15.69
CA GLY A 474 -15.84 -4.57 16.52
C GLY A 474 -16.47 -3.24 16.07
N ILE A 475 -17.01 -3.16 14.84
CA ILE A 475 -17.60 -1.96 14.26
C ILE A 475 -18.98 -2.23 13.67
N SER A 476 -19.79 -1.19 13.44
CA SER A 476 -21.11 -1.34 12.84
C SER A 476 -21.03 -1.63 11.32
N PRO A 477 -22.03 -2.31 10.73
CA PRO A 477 -22.08 -2.54 9.28
C PRO A 477 -22.02 -1.25 8.45
N GLN A 478 -22.72 -0.20 8.89
CA GLN A 478 -22.74 1.11 8.21
C GLN A 478 -21.35 1.76 8.20
N ARG A 479 -20.67 1.79 9.36
CA ARG A 479 -19.32 2.37 9.45
C ARG A 479 -18.31 1.57 8.62
N PHE A 480 -18.40 0.25 8.67
CA PHE A 480 -17.56 -0.63 7.87
C PHE A 480 -17.78 -0.42 6.36
N GLN A 481 -19.05 -0.32 5.93
CA GLN A 481 -19.38 -0.07 4.53
C GLN A 481 -18.85 1.29 4.06
N ALA A 482 -19.05 2.36 4.85
CA ALA A 482 -18.55 3.69 4.49
C ALA A 482 -17.04 3.68 4.23
N GLN A 483 -16.27 3.06 5.15
CA GLN A 483 -14.82 2.89 5.01
C GLN A 483 -14.44 2.02 3.80
N SER A 484 -15.24 1.00 3.48
CA SER A 484 -14.94 0.05 2.40
C SER A 484 -15.33 0.56 1.02
N VAL A 485 -16.43 1.31 0.90
CA VAL A 485 -16.89 1.92 -0.36
C VAL A 485 -15.93 3.01 -0.79
N GLU A 486 -15.43 3.82 0.13
CA GLU A 486 -14.37 4.79 -0.15
C GLU A 486 -13.11 4.11 -0.74
N ARG A 487 -12.69 2.98 -0.13
CA ARG A 487 -11.60 2.13 -0.65
C ARG A 487 -11.90 1.54 -2.02
N ALA A 488 -13.10 1.00 -2.23
CA ALA A 488 -13.50 0.33 -3.47
C ALA A 488 -13.69 1.31 -4.64
N LEU A 489 -14.25 2.49 -4.40
CA LEU A 489 -14.34 3.57 -5.39
C LEU A 489 -12.95 4.00 -5.83
N TRP A 490 -12.00 4.09 -4.90
CA TRP A 490 -10.61 4.39 -5.23
C TRP A 490 -9.98 3.28 -6.09
N LEU A 491 -10.12 2.00 -5.73
CA LEU A 491 -9.62 0.89 -6.56
C LEU A 491 -10.27 0.85 -7.96
N ARG A 492 -11.56 1.18 -8.08
CA ARG A 492 -12.28 1.23 -9.37
C ARG A 492 -12.00 2.47 -10.20
N SER A 493 -11.56 3.57 -9.57
CA SER A 493 -11.21 4.81 -10.24
C SER A 493 -9.91 4.73 -11.04
N VAL A 494 -9.16 3.62 -10.90
CA VAL A 494 -8.07 3.22 -11.79
C VAL A 494 -8.67 2.79 -13.14
N PRO A 495 -8.67 3.65 -14.18
CA PRO A 495 -9.19 3.31 -15.49
C PRO A 495 -8.24 2.29 -16.13
N ARG A 496 -8.80 1.22 -16.70
CA ARG A 496 -8.08 0.39 -17.66
C ARG A 496 -7.81 1.23 -18.92
N ALA A 497 -6.60 1.17 -19.45
CA ALA A 497 -6.29 1.75 -20.75
C ALA A 497 -7.26 1.22 -21.81
N ALA A 498 -7.92 2.15 -22.52
CA ALA A 498 -8.44 1.86 -23.85
C ALA A 498 -7.24 1.67 -24.78
N GLU A 499 -7.27 0.62 -25.58
CA GLU A 499 -6.18 0.28 -26.50
C GLU A 499 -5.85 1.44 -27.45
N PRO A 500 -4.58 1.61 -27.87
CA PRO A 500 -4.30 2.36 -29.07
C PRO A 500 -4.97 1.62 -30.23
N SER A 501 -5.99 2.24 -30.82
CA SER A 501 -6.64 1.71 -32.02
C SER A 501 -5.56 1.38 -33.04
N ALA A 502 -5.47 0.12 -33.44
CA ALA A 502 -4.66 -0.31 -34.56
C ALA A 502 -5.12 0.49 -35.79
N ARG A 503 -4.40 1.56 -36.11
CA ARG A 503 -4.49 2.20 -37.42
C ARG A 503 -3.96 1.18 -38.40
N VAL A 504 -4.90 0.51 -39.06
CA VAL A 504 -4.65 -0.20 -40.31
C VAL A 504 -3.97 0.80 -41.24
N LEU A 505 -2.67 0.61 -41.45
CA LEU A 505 -1.92 1.27 -42.49
C LEU A 505 -2.52 0.79 -43.82
N HIS A 506 -3.32 1.65 -44.45
CA HIS A 506 -3.53 1.57 -45.88
C HIS A 506 -2.20 1.93 -46.55
N THR A 507 -1.57 0.95 -47.18
CA THR A 507 -0.56 1.17 -48.21
C THR A 507 -0.91 0.30 -49.40
N HIS A 508 -1.40 1.00 -50.43
CA HIS A 508 -1.48 0.73 -51.87
C HIS A 508 -1.86 -0.65 -52.39
#